data_AF-A0A3G8JL00-F1
#
_entry.id   AF-A0A3G8JL00-F1
#
_cell.length_a   1.000
_cell.length_b   1.000
_cell.length_c   1.000
_cell.angle_alpha   90.00
_cell.angle_beta   90.00
_cell.angle_gamma   90.00
#
_symmetry.space_group_name_H-M   'P 1'
#
loop_
_entity.id
_entity.type
_entity.pdbx_description
1 polymer ?
#
loop_
_entity_poly.entity_id
_entity_poly.type
_entity_poly.pdbx_seq_one_letter_code
_entity_poly.pdbx_strand_id
1 'polypeptide(L)'
;MAEAPRPQRPLPQLTLANEFYWTSGADGLLRIQECTSCGELLHPVQPVCRYCHGSDLGHRVVSGRATLAGFTVNHRFALPGLSPPYVIAQVAIVEDDRIRLTTNIIDCDPDDLYLGMAVEVSFLHVGDVWLPLFRPCTEQPDEPADLPADEIAPADFARHVRPMASAQKFEDKVALTGVGMSQIGRRLMKPPLALTIEACQAAVADAGLTMGDIDGIATYPGGGNVGGFGEGGVTPVEAALGIRPTWHNGGIETFGPGGSVIAAMLAVAGGLARHVLCYRTVWESTYGELLKDGTIVQPAGRTPSWLVPFGATSAAHTLAQNAQRHFHRYGTTKETLGWIALNQRANAGLNPTAVYRDPMTMDDYLGARPITSPFGLYDCDVPCDGAVAVIVSAAETAADLAARPVLVEAVGTQIIERMDWDQSTLTHEPQVLGQAAHMWSRTSLRPEDVDVAELYDGFTMNCLSWIEGLGFCGIGESKEFLDGGKNISLQGQIPLNTHGGQLSHGRTHGMGLLHEAIVQLRGDAGDRQVTDARVGVVSSGGLTPSGVLLLRSAG
;
A
#
# COMPACT_ATOMS: atom_id res chain seq x y z
N MET A 1 43.07 19.62 7.14
CA MET A 1 41.67 19.63 6.70
C MET A 1 41.00 18.44 7.35
N ALA A 2 40.00 18.64 8.21
CA ALA A 2 39.26 17.52 8.78
C ALA A 2 38.53 16.79 7.64
N GLU A 3 38.73 15.47 7.55
CA GLU A 3 37.99 14.59 6.65
C GLU A 3 36.50 14.78 6.95
N ALA A 4 35.69 15.13 5.95
CA ALA A 4 34.24 15.22 6.13
C ALA A 4 33.74 13.87 6.67
N PRO A 5 32.88 13.84 7.70
CA PRO A 5 32.41 12.59 8.27
C PRO A 5 31.79 11.73 7.17
N ARG A 6 32.28 10.48 7.04
CA ARG A 6 31.75 9.54 6.04
C ARG A 6 30.25 9.40 6.23
N PRO A 7 29.45 9.35 5.15
CA PRO A 7 28.01 9.17 5.27
C PRO A 7 27.73 7.88 6.06
N GLN A 8 27.12 8.02 7.24
CA GLN A 8 26.79 6.89 8.11
C GLN A 8 25.36 6.44 7.86
N ARG A 9 25.17 5.13 7.92
CA ARG A 9 23.88 4.44 7.90
C ARG A 9 22.84 5.12 8.81
N PRO A 10 21.57 5.27 8.38
CA PRO A 10 20.52 5.74 9.28
C PRO A 10 20.50 4.88 10.55
N LEU A 11 20.60 5.52 11.71
CA LEU A 11 20.63 4.82 13.00
C LEU A 11 19.24 4.81 13.64
N PRO A 12 18.89 3.76 14.39
CA PRO A 12 17.66 3.76 15.16
C PRO A 12 17.68 4.85 16.24
N GLN A 13 16.52 5.41 16.51
CA GLN A 13 16.31 6.25 17.68
C GLN A 13 16.31 5.37 18.93
N LEU A 14 17.26 5.66 19.83
CA LEU A 14 17.29 5.03 21.15
C LEU A 14 16.28 5.71 22.06
N THR A 15 15.51 4.89 22.75
CA THR A 15 14.48 5.26 23.72
C THR A 15 14.63 4.34 24.93
N LEU A 16 14.08 4.74 26.07
CA LEU A 16 14.07 3.91 27.29
C LEU A 16 13.49 2.50 27.04
N ALA A 17 12.57 2.37 26.07
CA ALA A 17 11.91 1.10 25.77
C ALA A 17 12.75 0.17 24.88
N ASN A 18 13.59 0.71 23.98
CA ASN A 18 14.27 -0.08 22.95
C ASN A 18 15.79 -0.07 23.05
N GLU A 19 16.39 0.73 23.95
CA GLU A 19 17.84 0.85 24.09
C GLU A 19 18.50 -0.52 24.28
N PHE A 20 17.94 -1.37 25.15
CA PHE A 20 18.46 -2.71 25.42
C PHE A 20 18.62 -3.56 24.15
N TYR A 21 17.72 -3.42 23.16
CA TYR A 21 17.73 -4.17 21.92
C TYR A 21 18.86 -3.67 21.02
N TRP A 22 18.91 -2.36 20.81
CA TRP A 22 19.88 -1.72 19.91
C TRP A 22 21.31 -1.69 20.46
N THR A 23 21.50 -1.87 21.77
CA THR A 23 22.82 -2.04 22.40
C THR A 23 23.16 -3.49 22.71
N SER A 24 22.27 -4.44 22.41
CA SER A 24 22.42 -5.85 22.82
C SER A 24 23.71 -6.50 22.30
N GLY A 25 24.14 -6.14 21.10
CA GLY A 25 25.34 -6.70 20.48
C GLY A 25 26.67 -6.31 21.13
N ALA A 26 26.70 -5.45 22.14
CA ALA A 26 27.93 -5.01 22.81
C ALA A 26 28.72 -6.17 23.46
N ASP A 27 28.03 -7.23 23.91
CA ASP A 27 28.62 -8.47 24.43
C ASP A 27 28.42 -9.67 23.49
N GLY A 28 28.01 -9.41 22.24
CA GLY A 28 27.78 -10.43 21.22
C GLY A 28 26.48 -11.24 21.37
N LEU A 29 25.56 -10.82 22.24
CA LEU A 29 24.31 -11.56 22.52
C LEU A 29 23.08 -10.79 22.04
N LEU A 30 22.24 -11.43 21.22
CA LEU A 30 20.95 -10.88 20.80
C LEU A 30 19.94 -11.00 21.95
N ARG A 31 19.23 -9.91 22.23
CA ARG A 31 18.20 -9.85 23.27
C ARG A 31 16.85 -9.44 22.69
N ILE A 32 15.79 -10.15 23.06
CA ILE A 32 14.40 -9.86 22.67
C ILE A 32 13.58 -9.59 23.94
N GLN A 33 12.59 -8.71 23.84
CA GLN A 33 11.69 -8.44 24.97
C GLN A 33 10.88 -9.71 25.30
N GLU A 34 10.70 -10.00 26.58
CA GLU A 34 9.84 -11.08 27.05
C GLU A 34 8.80 -10.57 28.03
N CYS A 35 7.64 -11.22 28.08
CA CYS A 35 6.72 -11.10 29.21
C CYS A 35 7.13 -12.08 30.29
N THR A 36 7.52 -11.60 31.47
CA THR A 36 7.93 -12.48 32.58
C THR A 36 6.74 -13.17 33.25
N SER A 37 5.51 -12.72 32.98
CA SER A 37 4.29 -13.36 33.49
C SER A 37 3.91 -14.62 32.72
N CYS A 38 4.03 -14.62 31.38
CA CYS A 38 3.60 -15.75 30.53
C CYS A 38 4.71 -16.37 29.67
N GLY A 39 5.92 -15.81 29.68
CA GLY A 39 7.08 -16.33 28.96
C GLY A 39 7.12 -16.01 27.45
N GLU A 40 6.11 -15.34 26.92
CA GLU A 40 5.99 -14.98 25.51
C GLU A 40 7.02 -13.92 25.10
N LEU A 41 7.58 -14.05 23.89
CA LEU A 41 8.47 -13.05 23.31
C LEU A 41 7.67 -11.95 22.61
N LEU A 42 8.23 -10.74 22.54
CA LEU A 42 7.59 -9.57 21.96
C LEU A 42 8.56 -8.83 21.04
N HIS A 43 8.13 -8.59 19.81
CA HIS A 43 8.81 -7.74 18.85
C HIS A 43 7.80 -7.02 17.92
N PRO A 44 8.06 -5.75 17.54
CA PRO A 44 8.95 -4.80 18.23
C PRO A 44 8.57 -4.62 19.71
N VAL A 45 9.38 -3.86 20.46
CA VAL A 45 9.14 -3.68 21.91
C VAL A 45 7.77 -3.05 22.19
N GLN A 46 7.06 -3.58 23.18
CA GLN A 46 5.72 -3.15 23.61
C GLN A 46 5.70 -2.81 25.11
N PRO A 47 4.81 -1.92 25.57
CA PRO A 47 4.67 -1.62 26.99
C PRO A 47 3.83 -2.65 27.77
N VAL A 48 3.16 -3.57 27.07
CA VAL A 48 2.30 -4.63 27.64
C VAL A 48 2.41 -5.88 26.77
N CYS A 49 2.32 -7.06 27.38
CA CYS A 49 2.22 -8.32 26.65
C CYS A 49 0.87 -8.43 25.95
N ARG A 50 0.87 -8.57 24.62
CA ARG A 50 -0.38 -8.74 23.85
C ARG A 50 -1.13 -10.05 24.11
N TYR A 51 -0.47 -11.06 24.69
CA TYR A 51 -1.04 -12.39 24.89
C TYR A 51 -1.75 -12.53 26.24
N CYS A 52 -1.12 -12.06 27.33
CA CYS A 52 -1.70 -12.13 28.68
C CYS A 52 -2.14 -10.76 29.25
N HIS A 53 -1.88 -9.66 28.54
CA HIS A 53 -2.12 -8.29 28.98
C HIS A 53 -1.34 -7.86 30.25
N GLY A 54 -0.34 -8.65 30.67
CA GLY A 54 0.57 -8.32 31.76
C GLY A 54 1.58 -7.24 31.38
N SER A 55 2.00 -6.46 32.37
CA SER A 55 3.03 -5.40 32.23
C SER A 55 4.38 -5.77 32.82
N ASP A 56 4.54 -6.99 33.35
CA ASP A 56 5.84 -7.48 33.82
C ASP A 56 6.67 -7.90 32.61
N LEU A 57 7.60 -7.03 32.23
CA LEU A 57 8.39 -7.15 31.01
C LEU A 57 9.88 -7.21 31.35
N GLY A 58 10.57 -8.15 30.73
CA GLY A 58 12.01 -8.35 30.82
C GLY A 58 12.63 -8.44 29.43
N HIS A 59 13.87 -8.90 29.38
CA HIS A 59 14.53 -9.27 28.13
C HIS A 59 15.22 -10.63 28.27
N ARG A 60 15.12 -11.43 27.22
CA ARG A 60 15.73 -12.76 27.13
C ARG A 60 16.88 -12.74 26.14
N VAL A 61 18.00 -13.37 26.52
CA VAL A 61 19.06 -13.71 25.55
C VAL A 61 18.56 -14.86 24.69
N VAL A 62 18.56 -14.67 23.38
CA VAL A 62 18.22 -15.71 22.38
C VAL A 62 19.50 -16.26 21.74
N SER A 63 19.40 -17.42 21.08
CA SER A 63 20.51 -18.12 20.45
C SER A 63 21.18 -17.32 19.33
N GLY A 64 20.45 -16.36 18.74
CA GLY A 64 20.89 -15.64 17.56
C GLY A 64 20.76 -16.45 16.27
N ARG A 65 20.16 -17.65 16.30
CA ARG A 65 19.84 -18.43 15.10
C ARG A 65 18.43 -18.09 14.61
N ALA A 66 18.24 -18.09 13.30
CA ALA A 66 16.96 -17.79 12.68
C ALA A 66 16.80 -18.52 11.33
N THR A 67 15.57 -18.54 10.84
CA THR A 67 15.19 -19.02 9.51
C THR A 67 14.94 -17.82 8.59
N LEU A 68 15.48 -17.85 7.37
CA LEU A 68 15.21 -16.84 6.35
C LEU A 68 13.76 -16.96 5.85
N ALA A 69 12.88 -16.07 6.30
CA ALA A 69 11.46 -16.09 6.02
C ALA A 69 11.07 -15.29 4.76
N GLY A 70 11.88 -14.32 4.38
CA GLY A 70 11.71 -13.49 3.18
C GLY A 70 12.97 -12.70 2.91
N PHE A 71 13.25 -12.41 1.63
CA PHE A 71 14.31 -11.48 1.27
C PHE A 71 14.05 -10.78 -0.06
N THR A 72 14.80 -9.72 -0.32
CA THR A 72 14.86 -9.02 -1.61
C THR A 72 16.24 -8.40 -1.76
N VAL A 73 16.73 -8.33 -3.00
CA VAL A 73 17.98 -7.67 -3.33
C VAL A 73 17.66 -6.29 -3.86
N ASN A 74 17.96 -5.25 -3.09
CA ASN A 74 17.76 -3.87 -3.54
C ASN A 74 18.87 -3.48 -4.51
N HIS A 75 18.50 -2.97 -5.68
CA HIS A 75 19.44 -2.51 -6.72
C HIS A 75 19.42 -0.99 -6.93
N ARG A 76 18.56 -0.25 -6.23
CA ARG A 76 18.26 1.16 -6.58
C ARG A 76 18.32 2.13 -5.42
N PHE A 77 17.69 1.80 -4.30
CA PHE A 77 17.55 2.73 -3.20
C PHE A 77 18.87 2.78 -2.43
N ALA A 78 19.67 3.82 -2.67
CA ALA A 78 20.91 4.03 -1.92
C ALA A 78 20.62 4.77 -0.61
N LEU A 79 21.35 4.42 0.43
CA LEU A 79 21.39 5.16 1.67
C LEU A 79 22.84 5.50 2.03
N PRO A 80 23.07 6.58 2.80
CA PRO A 80 24.35 6.79 3.47
C PRO A 80 24.84 5.49 4.12
N GLY A 81 26.08 5.07 3.86
CA GLY A 81 26.67 3.85 4.43
C GLY A 81 26.14 2.51 3.88
N LEU A 82 25.19 2.50 2.93
CA LEU A 82 24.63 1.28 2.35
C LEU A 82 24.39 1.46 0.84
N SER A 83 25.32 0.95 0.03
CA SER A 83 25.29 1.07 -1.44
C SER A 83 24.68 -0.18 -2.07
N PRO A 84 23.75 -0.05 -3.03
CA PRO A 84 23.23 -1.19 -3.78
C PRO A 84 24.34 -1.90 -4.61
N PRO A 85 24.29 -3.23 -4.80
CA PRO A 85 23.26 -4.13 -4.29
C PRO A 85 23.46 -4.52 -2.81
N TYR A 86 22.35 -4.68 -2.08
CA TYR A 86 22.35 -5.25 -0.73
C TYR A 86 21.05 -6.02 -0.47
N VAL A 87 21.12 -7.04 0.39
CA VAL A 87 19.97 -7.87 0.76
C VAL A 87 19.21 -7.21 1.90
N ILE A 88 17.90 -7.08 1.74
CA ILE A 88 16.96 -6.79 2.83
C ILE A 88 16.21 -8.09 3.09
N ALA A 89 16.16 -8.50 4.35
CA ALA A 89 15.56 -9.77 4.72
C ALA A 89 14.67 -9.66 5.95
N GLN A 90 13.86 -10.70 6.09
CA GLN A 90 13.01 -11.02 7.21
C GLN A 90 13.45 -12.38 7.73
N VAL A 91 13.91 -12.42 8.98
CA VAL A 91 14.35 -13.66 9.63
C VAL A 91 13.49 -13.94 10.85
N ALA A 92 13.04 -15.17 11.00
CA ALA A 92 12.27 -15.61 12.17
C ALA A 92 13.17 -16.39 13.11
N ILE A 93 13.27 -15.97 14.37
CA ILE A 93 14.17 -16.61 15.33
C ILE A 93 13.71 -18.02 15.68
N VAL A 94 14.65 -18.93 15.95
CA VAL A 94 14.31 -20.35 16.20
C VAL A 94 13.56 -20.59 17.51
N GLU A 95 13.63 -19.65 18.45
CA GLU A 95 12.89 -19.73 19.72
C GLU A 95 11.39 -19.49 19.54
N ASP A 96 11.01 -18.67 18.57
CA ASP A 96 9.63 -18.25 18.33
C ASP A 96 9.48 -17.68 16.90
N ASP A 97 8.85 -18.44 16.01
CA ASP A 97 8.71 -18.09 14.60
C ASP A 97 7.80 -16.87 14.36
N ARG A 98 7.03 -16.46 15.37
CA ARG A 98 6.23 -15.23 15.37
C ARG A 98 7.08 -13.98 15.57
N ILE A 99 8.33 -14.13 16.03
CA ILE A 99 9.28 -13.03 16.23
C ILE A 99 10.16 -12.92 14.98
N ARG A 100 9.87 -11.88 14.21
CA ARG A 100 10.54 -11.63 12.92
C ARG A 100 11.36 -10.37 12.98
N LEU A 101 12.57 -10.41 12.45
CA LEU A 101 13.48 -9.28 12.43
C LEU A 101 13.71 -8.84 10.99
N THR A 102 13.44 -7.57 10.71
CA THR A 102 13.97 -6.93 9.50
C THR A 102 15.48 -6.77 9.65
N THR A 103 16.23 -7.21 8.64
CA THR A 103 17.69 -7.28 8.72
C THR A 103 18.35 -7.19 7.33
N ASN A 104 19.67 -7.27 7.27
CA ASN A 104 20.39 -7.60 6.04
C ASN A 104 21.03 -8.97 6.17
N ILE A 105 21.05 -9.71 5.07
CA ILE A 105 21.93 -10.87 4.95
C ILE A 105 23.29 -10.41 4.43
N ILE A 106 24.35 -10.84 5.10
CA ILE A 106 25.75 -10.52 4.80
C ILE A 106 26.56 -11.81 4.63
N ASP A 107 27.81 -11.65 4.16
CA ASP A 107 28.79 -12.73 4.01
C ASP A 107 28.33 -13.89 3.11
N CYS A 108 27.51 -13.61 2.10
CA CYS A 108 27.08 -14.57 1.08
C CYS A 108 26.84 -13.90 -0.27
N ASP A 109 26.80 -14.70 -1.34
CA ASP A 109 26.23 -14.26 -2.61
C ASP A 109 24.69 -14.22 -2.46
N PRO A 110 24.00 -13.12 -2.83
CA PRO A 110 22.54 -13.08 -2.82
C PRO A 110 21.87 -14.16 -3.66
N ASP A 111 22.54 -14.68 -4.69
CA ASP A 111 22.01 -15.75 -5.56
C ASP A 111 21.98 -17.13 -4.87
N ASP A 112 22.73 -17.30 -3.77
CA ASP A 112 22.73 -18.52 -2.96
C ASP A 112 21.58 -18.56 -1.95
N LEU A 113 20.84 -17.46 -1.78
CA LEU A 113 19.77 -17.35 -0.78
C LEU A 113 18.50 -18.09 -1.21
N TYR A 114 17.90 -18.79 -0.25
CA TYR A 114 16.60 -19.46 -0.42
C TYR A 114 15.76 -19.35 0.85
N LEU A 115 14.44 -19.34 0.67
CA LEU A 115 13.48 -19.34 1.78
C LEU A 115 13.61 -20.65 2.58
N GLY A 116 13.65 -20.55 3.91
CA GLY A 116 13.93 -21.70 4.79
C GLY A 116 15.42 -21.91 5.13
N MET A 117 16.32 -21.07 4.60
CA MET A 117 17.76 -21.13 4.94
C MET A 117 18.02 -20.82 6.41
N ALA A 118 18.92 -21.57 7.05
CA ALA A 118 19.37 -21.30 8.40
C ALA A 118 20.43 -20.18 8.43
N VAL A 119 20.19 -19.16 9.24
CA VAL A 119 21.06 -17.98 9.37
C VAL A 119 21.38 -17.71 10.85
N GLU A 120 22.50 -17.05 11.10
CA GLU A 120 22.96 -16.68 12.45
C GLU A 120 23.33 -15.20 12.54
N VAL A 121 23.13 -14.61 13.71
CA VAL A 121 23.32 -13.19 13.97
C VAL A 121 24.79 -12.79 13.91
N SER A 122 25.04 -11.61 13.36
CA SER A 122 26.29 -10.87 13.40
C SER A 122 25.98 -9.41 13.69
N PHE A 123 26.85 -8.71 14.41
CA PHE A 123 26.57 -7.33 14.82
C PHE A 123 27.44 -6.33 14.08
N LEU A 124 26.79 -5.34 13.44
CA LEU A 124 27.46 -4.17 12.91
C LEU A 124 27.40 -3.03 13.94
N HIS A 125 28.56 -2.70 14.51
CA HIS A 125 28.70 -1.60 15.46
C HIS A 125 28.86 -0.25 14.75
N VAL A 126 27.93 0.69 15.01
CA VAL A 126 27.97 2.06 14.48
C VAL A 126 27.58 3.04 15.59
N GLY A 127 28.54 3.87 16.03
CA GLY A 127 28.27 4.85 17.09
C GLY A 127 28.01 4.18 18.43
N ASP A 128 26.77 4.28 18.92
CA ASP A 128 26.27 3.69 20.17
C ASP A 128 25.29 2.53 19.92
N VAL A 129 25.20 2.03 18.69
CA VAL A 129 24.28 0.94 18.32
C VAL A 129 25.01 -0.26 17.70
N TRP A 130 24.46 -1.44 17.93
CA TRP A 130 24.84 -2.71 17.33
C TRP A 130 23.67 -3.23 16.53
N LEU A 131 23.70 -3.04 15.22
CA LEU A 131 22.65 -3.51 14.33
C LEU A 131 22.76 -5.04 14.18
N PRO A 132 21.70 -5.82 14.49
CA PRO A 132 21.69 -7.26 14.27
C PRO A 132 21.51 -7.56 12.78
N LEU A 133 22.61 -7.92 12.14
CA LEU A 133 22.66 -8.47 10.79
C LEU A 133 22.65 -10.01 10.88
N PHE A 134 22.43 -10.71 9.76
CA PHE A 134 22.46 -12.16 9.72
C PHE A 134 23.35 -12.66 8.59
N ARG A 135 23.98 -13.81 8.77
CA ARG A 135 24.75 -14.52 7.73
C ARG A 135 24.34 -15.98 7.66
N PRO A 136 24.48 -16.68 6.52
CA PRO A 136 24.20 -18.11 6.47
C PRO A 136 24.99 -18.90 7.51
N CYS A 137 24.35 -19.87 8.16
CA CYS A 137 25.03 -20.83 9.02
C CYS A 137 26.00 -21.68 8.19
N THR A 138 27.14 -22.06 8.78
CA THR A 138 28.12 -22.97 8.14
C THR A 138 27.52 -24.34 7.84
N GLU A 139 26.64 -24.83 8.73
CA GLU A 139 25.87 -26.05 8.54
C GLU A 139 24.41 -25.68 8.24
N GLN A 140 23.91 -26.14 7.09
CA GLN A 140 22.51 -26.01 6.69
C GLN A 140 21.75 -27.31 7.00
N PRO A 141 20.44 -27.23 7.26
CA PRO A 141 19.61 -28.43 7.34
C PRO A 141 19.58 -29.19 6.00
N ASP A 142 19.30 -30.49 6.03
CA ASP A 142 19.22 -31.33 4.83
C ASP A 142 18.12 -30.87 3.86
N GLU A 143 17.04 -30.30 4.40
CA GLU A 143 15.93 -29.69 3.66
C GLU A 143 15.69 -28.26 4.18
N PRO A 144 15.21 -27.33 3.33
CA PRO A 144 14.83 -25.99 3.78
C PRO A 144 13.83 -26.06 4.94
N ALA A 145 14.04 -25.25 5.98
CA ALA A 145 13.14 -25.21 7.11
C ALA A 145 11.76 -24.66 6.70
N ASP A 146 10.72 -25.11 7.41
CA ASP A 146 9.36 -24.58 7.23
C ASP A 146 9.35 -23.07 7.43
N LEU A 147 8.61 -22.38 6.55
CA LEU A 147 8.38 -20.96 6.71
C LEU A 147 7.43 -20.69 7.88
N PRO A 148 7.66 -19.60 8.63
CA PRO A 148 6.83 -19.28 9.80
C PRO A 148 5.35 -19.15 9.44
N ALA A 149 4.50 -19.69 10.31
CA ALA A 149 3.05 -19.66 10.13
C ALA A 149 2.44 -18.29 10.51
N ASP A 150 1.27 -18.01 9.95
CA ASP A 150 0.44 -16.88 10.37
C ASP A 150 -0.37 -17.22 11.62
N GLU A 151 -0.70 -16.19 12.40
CA GLU A 151 -1.62 -16.33 13.54
C GLU A 151 -3.03 -16.75 13.09
N ILE A 152 -3.44 -16.36 11.87
CA ILE A 152 -4.74 -16.70 11.28
C ILE A 152 -4.49 -17.24 9.87
N ALA A 153 -4.96 -18.46 9.59
CA ALA A 153 -4.88 -19.03 8.25
C ALA A 153 -5.78 -18.26 7.27
N PRO A 154 -5.39 -18.06 6.00
CA PRO A 154 -6.20 -17.33 5.02
C PRO A 154 -7.68 -17.77 4.93
N ALA A 155 -7.94 -19.08 5.00
CA ALA A 155 -9.30 -19.64 4.97
C ALA A 155 -10.17 -19.29 6.19
N ASP A 156 -9.56 -18.85 7.29
CA ASP A 156 -10.23 -18.53 8.55
C ASP A 156 -10.55 -17.03 8.71
N PHE A 157 -10.00 -16.14 7.86
CA PHE A 157 -10.19 -14.68 7.97
C PHE A 157 -11.67 -14.28 8.05
N ALA A 158 -12.53 -14.91 7.25
CA ALA A 158 -13.97 -14.62 7.24
C ALA A 158 -14.63 -14.85 8.62
N ARG A 159 -14.10 -15.75 9.46
CA ARG A 159 -14.63 -16.02 10.81
C ARG A 159 -14.35 -14.88 11.79
N HIS A 160 -13.34 -14.06 11.50
CA HIS A 160 -12.96 -12.91 12.31
C HIS A 160 -13.61 -11.60 11.84
N VAL A 161 -14.31 -11.62 10.70
CA VAL A 161 -15.06 -10.46 10.21
C VAL A 161 -16.19 -10.14 11.18
N ARG A 162 -16.28 -8.86 11.57
CA ARG A 162 -17.35 -8.40 12.46
C ARG A 162 -18.65 -8.25 11.66
N PRO A 163 -19.78 -8.75 12.18
CA PRO A 163 -21.07 -8.52 11.53
C PRO A 163 -21.44 -7.04 11.57
N MET A 164 -22.29 -6.62 10.65
CA MET A 164 -22.86 -5.28 10.66
C MET A 164 -23.59 -5.01 11.99
N ALA A 165 -23.38 -3.83 12.56
CA ALA A 165 -24.03 -3.43 13.81
C ALA A 165 -25.56 -3.26 13.66
N SER A 166 -26.04 -2.97 12.45
CA SER A 166 -27.47 -2.87 12.12
C SER A 166 -27.69 -3.19 10.64
N ALA A 167 -28.93 -3.48 10.24
CA ALA A 167 -29.27 -3.64 8.82
C ALA A 167 -29.29 -2.32 8.02
N GLN A 168 -29.29 -1.16 8.70
CA GLN A 168 -29.17 0.14 8.05
C GLN A 168 -27.71 0.38 7.67
N LYS A 169 -27.47 0.57 6.37
CA LYS A 169 -26.15 0.89 5.82
C LYS A 169 -25.95 2.40 5.82
N PHE A 170 -24.75 2.85 6.19
CA PHE A 170 -24.41 4.27 6.04
C PHE A 170 -24.18 4.59 4.55
N GLU A 171 -23.81 3.58 3.77
CA GLU A 171 -23.64 3.62 2.33
C GLU A 171 -24.92 4.06 1.60
N ASP A 172 -26.10 3.69 2.11
CA ASP A 172 -27.40 4.06 1.52
C ASP A 172 -27.71 5.56 1.65
N LYS A 173 -26.98 6.30 2.50
CA LYS A 173 -27.19 7.73 2.75
C LYS A 173 -26.27 8.63 1.95
N VAL A 174 -25.41 8.06 1.12
CA VAL A 174 -24.38 8.82 0.38
C VAL A 174 -24.35 8.44 -1.08
N ALA A 175 -23.89 9.38 -1.90
CA ALA A 175 -23.61 9.17 -3.31
C ALA A 175 -22.31 9.87 -3.71
N LEU A 176 -21.61 9.31 -4.68
CA LEU A 176 -20.47 9.93 -5.34
C LEU A 176 -21.00 10.74 -6.52
N THR A 177 -20.91 12.06 -6.44
CA THR A 177 -21.68 12.96 -7.32
C THR A 177 -20.83 13.84 -8.22
N GLY A 178 -19.54 13.99 -7.92
CA GLY A 178 -18.61 14.74 -8.75
C GLY A 178 -17.24 14.09 -8.76
N VAL A 179 -16.55 14.14 -9.91
CA VAL A 179 -15.16 13.69 -10.05
C VAL A 179 -14.35 14.72 -10.83
N GLY A 180 -13.08 14.85 -10.49
CA GLY A 180 -12.19 15.80 -11.14
C GLY A 180 -10.75 15.35 -11.04
N MET A 181 -9.95 15.76 -12.02
CA MET A 181 -8.55 15.41 -12.12
C MET A 181 -7.78 16.59 -12.71
N SER A 182 -6.61 16.88 -12.14
CA SER A 182 -5.69 17.85 -12.74
C SER A 182 -4.97 17.25 -13.95
N GLN A 183 -4.13 18.03 -14.63
CA GLN A 183 -3.07 17.45 -15.44
C GLN A 183 -2.28 16.41 -14.61
N ILE A 184 -2.19 15.18 -15.14
CA ILE A 184 -1.28 14.13 -14.65
C ILE A 184 -0.07 14.07 -15.57
N GLY A 185 1.12 14.04 -15.00
CA GLY A 185 2.34 13.95 -15.79
C GLY A 185 3.59 13.74 -14.95
N ARG A 186 4.75 13.77 -15.59
CA ARG A 186 6.04 13.65 -14.89
C ARG A 186 6.79 14.97 -14.92
N ARG A 187 7.35 15.36 -13.77
CA ARG A 187 8.19 16.55 -13.58
C ARG A 187 7.47 17.79 -14.11
N LEU A 188 6.22 17.98 -13.70
CA LEU A 188 5.40 19.09 -14.19
C LEU A 188 5.94 20.44 -13.75
N MET A 189 6.74 20.47 -12.67
CA MET A 189 7.28 21.70 -12.06
C MET A 189 6.19 22.72 -11.69
N LYS A 190 4.95 22.25 -11.55
CA LYS A 190 3.81 23.01 -11.04
C LYS A 190 3.73 22.86 -9.52
N PRO A 191 3.40 23.92 -8.76
CA PRO A 191 3.18 23.79 -7.32
C PRO A 191 2.07 22.75 -7.02
N PRO A 192 2.24 21.88 -6.00
CA PRO A 192 1.28 20.82 -5.72
C PRO A 192 -0.12 21.37 -5.44
N LEU A 193 -0.23 22.48 -4.70
CA LEU A 193 -1.51 23.13 -4.41
C LEU A 193 -2.27 23.58 -5.67
N ALA A 194 -1.56 23.97 -6.73
CA ALA A 194 -2.20 24.37 -7.99
C ALA A 194 -2.86 23.18 -8.68
N LEU A 195 -2.20 22.01 -8.67
CA LEU A 195 -2.77 20.76 -9.18
C LEU A 195 -4.00 20.36 -8.35
N THR A 196 -3.92 20.47 -7.02
CA THR A 196 -5.06 20.18 -6.14
C THR A 196 -6.26 21.06 -6.44
N ILE A 197 -6.06 22.38 -6.60
CA ILE A 197 -7.13 23.33 -6.93
C ILE A 197 -7.79 22.99 -8.27
N GLU A 198 -7.00 22.65 -9.30
CA GLU A 198 -7.50 22.24 -10.62
C GLU A 198 -8.44 21.02 -10.50
N ALA A 199 -8.00 19.97 -9.80
CA ALA A 199 -8.82 18.79 -9.58
C ALA A 199 -10.10 19.09 -8.78
N CYS A 200 -9.99 19.90 -7.72
CA CYS A 200 -11.14 20.28 -6.89
C CYS A 200 -12.18 21.09 -7.67
N GLN A 201 -11.73 22.05 -8.47
CA GLN A 201 -12.61 22.85 -9.34
C GLN A 201 -13.32 21.99 -10.37
N ALA A 202 -12.60 21.03 -10.98
CA ALA A 202 -13.20 20.07 -11.91
C ALA A 202 -14.27 19.20 -11.23
N ALA A 203 -14.01 18.67 -10.03
CA ALA A 203 -14.97 17.83 -9.30
C ALA A 203 -16.23 18.58 -8.86
N VAL A 204 -16.07 19.83 -8.41
CA VAL A 204 -17.20 20.70 -8.03
C VAL A 204 -18.03 21.06 -9.27
N ALA A 205 -17.39 21.38 -10.38
CA ALA A 205 -18.07 21.67 -11.64
C ALA A 205 -18.81 20.44 -12.21
N ASP A 206 -18.19 19.26 -12.14
CA ASP A 206 -18.80 17.98 -12.56
C ASP A 206 -20.07 17.67 -11.76
N ALA A 207 -20.06 17.95 -10.45
CA ALA A 207 -21.25 17.82 -9.61
C ALA A 207 -22.34 18.87 -9.91
N GLY A 208 -22.04 19.92 -10.68
CA GLY A 208 -22.94 21.07 -10.87
C GLY A 208 -23.07 21.97 -9.64
N LEU A 209 -22.08 21.93 -8.74
CA LEU A 209 -22.05 22.70 -7.49
C LEU A 209 -21.22 23.97 -7.62
N THR A 210 -21.32 24.84 -6.62
CA THR A 210 -20.38 25.93 -6.39
C THR A 210 -19.50 25.64 -5.17
N MET A 211 -18.37 26.34 -5.03
CA MET A 211 -17.53 26.22 -3.83
C MET A 211 -18.29 26.60 -2.54
N GLY A 212 -19.35 27.41 -2.64
CA GLY A 212 -20.20 27.78 -1.51
C GLY A 212 -21.10 26.64 -1.01
N ASP A 213 -21.31 25.61 -1.83
CA ASP A 213 -22.11 24.43 -1.46
C ASP A 213 -21.29 23.38 -0.72
N ILE A 214 -19.96 23.45 -0.80
CA ILE A 214 -19.04 22.52 -0.14
C ILE A 214 -18.97 22.88 1.35
N ASP A 215 -19.43 21.96 2.19
CA ASP A 215 -19.42 22.09 3.65
C ASP A 215 -18.54 21.06 4.35
N GLY A 216 -17.80 20.23 3.60
CA GLY A 216 -16.69 19.45 4.16
C GLY A 216 -15.50 19.27 3.24
N ILE A 217 -14.34 19.01 3.83
CA ILE A 217 -13.08 18.77 3.09
C ILE A 217 -12.33 17.57 3.68
N ALA A 218 -11.95 16.60 2.84
CA ALA A 218 -11.17 15.44 3.25
C ALA A 218 -9.93 15.21 2.36
N THR A 219 -8.83 14.78 2.94
CA THR A 219 -7.64 14.39 2.16
C THR A 219 -6.79 13.32 2.82
N TYR A 220 -5.94 12.69 2.03
CA TYR A 220 -4.85 11.82 2.47
C TYR A 220 -3.54 12.32 1.83
N PRO A 221 -2.40 12.34 2.55
CA PRO A 221 -2.19 11.94 3.96
C PRO A 221 -2.43 13.08 4.98
N GLY A 222 -3.01 14.22 4.57
CA GLY A 222 -3.21 15.37 5.45
C GLY A 222 -2.05 16.38 5.43
N GLY A 223 -2.01 17.24 6.44
CA GLY A 223 -0.97 18.26 6.58
C GLY A 223 0.35 17.73 7.15
N GLY A 224 1.38 18.57 7.12
CA GLY A 224 2.72 18.24 7.63
C GLY A 224 3.74 17.95 6.52
N ASN A 225 4.95 17.55 6.92
CA ASN A 225 6.02 17.23 5.98
C ASN A 225 5.87 15.79 5.45
N VAL A 226 5.09 15.65 4.38
CA VAL A 226 4.84 14.37 3.71
C VAL A 226 5.64 14.24 2.40
N GLY A 227 6.69 15.05 2.24
CA GLY A 227 7.53 15.07 1.04
C GLY A 227 6.72 15.31 -0.23
N GLY A 228 7.01 14.56 -1.29
CA GLY A 228 6.30 14.62 -2.58
C GLY A 228 4.88 14.03 -2.56
N PHE A 229 4.28 13.78 -1.39
CA PHE A 229 2.96 13.13 -1.29
C PHE A 229 1.84 14.05 -0.81
N GLY A 230 2.00 15.38 -0.87
CA GLY A 230 0.90 16.29 -0.55
C GLY A 230 1.16 17.74 -0.89
N GLU A 231 0.09 18.53 -0.81
CA GLU A 231 0.06 19.99 -1.01
C GLU A 231 0.07 20.79 0.31
N GLY A 232 0.02 20.10 1.44
CA GLY A 232 -0.02 20.70 2.78
C GLY A 232 -1.33 20.46 3.54
N GLY A 233 -2.26 19.68 3.00
CA GLY A 233 -3.47 19.24 3.67
C GLY A 233 -4.67 20.17 3.49
N VAL A 234 -5.64 20.05 4.40
CA VAL A 234 -6.92 20.79 4.31
C VAL A 234 -6.76 22.31 4.38
N THR A 235 -5.83 22.83 5.18
CA THR A 235 -5.70 24.27 5.44
C THR A 235 -5.30 25.07 4.19
N PRO A 236 -4.28 24.69 3.40
CA PRO A 236 -3.98 25.39 2.15
C PRO A 236 -5.12 25.38 1.12
N VAL A 237 -5.85 24.26 1.01
CA VAL A 237 -6.95 24.12 0.04
C VAL A 237 -8.16 24.96 0.46
N GLU A 238 -8.52 24.93 1.74
CA GLU A 238 -9.55 25.80 2.32
C GLU A 238 -9.25 27.27 2.03
N ALA A 239 -8.04 27.72 2.38
CA ALA A 239 -7.64 29.11 2.20
C ALA A 239 -7.63 29.55 0.71
N ALA A 240 -7.24 28.66 -0.19
CA ALA A 240 -7.17 28.96 -1.61
C ALA A 240 -8.54 28.99 -2.31
N LEU A 241 -9.47 28.12 -1.89
CA LEU A 241 -10.81 28.02 -2.49
C LEU A 241 -11.86 28.87 -1.76
N GLY A 242 -11.57 29.36 -0.55
CA GLY A 242 -12.48 30.17 0.25
C GLY A 242 -13.70 29.39 0.77
N ILE A 243 -13.56 28.07 0.95
CA ILE A 243 -14.61 27.17 1.42
C ILE A 243 -14.77 27.34 2.94
N ARG A 244 -15.98 27.12 3.48
CA ARG A 244 -16.25 27.24 4.92
C ARG A 244 -16.77 25.91 5.48
N PRO A 245 -15.90 24.89 5.63
CA PRO A 245 -16.35 23.56 5.99
C PRO A 245 -16.89 23.50 7.43
N THR A 246 -18.02 22.82 7.62
CA THR A 246 -18.52 22.38 8.94
C THR A 246 -17.76 21.17 9.46
N TRP A 247 -17.11 20.41 8.56
CA TRP A 247 -16.29 19.24 8.89
C TRP A 247 -15.03 19.15 8.03
N HIS A 248 -13.92 18.71 8.62
CA HIS A 248 -12.69 18.47 7.87
C HIS A 248 -11.93 17.25 8.40
N ASN A 249 -11.19 16.58 7.52
CA ASN A 249 -10.37 15.43 7.87
C ASN A 249 -9.09 15.37 7.00
N GLY A 250 -7.95 15.09 7.63
CA GLY A 250 -6.71 14.80 6.93
C GLY A 250 -5.77 14.02 7.82
N GLY A 251 -5.31 12.86 7.36
CA GLY A 251 -4.41 12.02 8.15
C GLY A 251 -3.91 10.80 7.38
N ILE A 252 -2.81 10.21 7.89
CA ILE A 252 -2.18 9.02 7.31
C ILE A 252 -2.76 7.71 7.87
N GLU A 253 -3.32 7.75 9.09
CA GLU A 253 -3.92 6.59 9.76
C GLU A 253 -5.40 6.45 9.37
N THR A 254 -5.61 6.11 8.09
CA THR A 254 -6.95 5.86 7.52
C THR A 254 -6.99 4.48 6.83
N PHE A 255 -8.12 4.13 6.23
CA PHE A 255 -8.36 2.87 5.51
C PHE A 255 -7.62 2.83 4.15
N GLY A 256 -6.30 3.02 4.18
CA GLY A 256 -5.50 3.34 3.01
C GLY A 256 -5.77 4.75 2.46
N PRO A 257 -5.19 5.10 1.31
CA PRO A 257 -5.34 6.43 0.71
C PRO A 257 -6.79 6.85 0.38
N GLY A 258 -7.63 5.88 0.02
CA GLY A 258 -9.08 6.08 -0.20
C GLY A 258 -9.87 6.32 1.09
N GLY A 259 -9.23 6.23 2.25
CA GLY A 259 -9.85 6.44 3.55
C GLY A 259 -10.44 7.84 3.74
N SER A 260 -9.94 8.85 3.02
CA SER A 260 -10.52 10.20 3.01
C SER A 260 -11.97 10.21 2.49
N VAL A 261 -12.27 9.42 1.46
CA VAL A 261 -13.61 9.27 0.90
C VAL A 261 -14.51 8.51 1.87
N ILE A 262 -14.03 7.44 2.49
CA ILE A 262 -14.80 6.67 3.49
C ILE A 262 -15.12 7.53 4.72
N ALA A 263 -14.17 8.34 5.20
CA ALA A 263 -14.40 9.27 6.29
C ALA A 263 -15.46 10.32 5.93
N ALA A 264 -15.40 10.86 4.70
CA ALA A 264 -16.41 11.77 4.18
C ALA A 264 -17.81 11.13 4.12
N MET A 265 -17.92 9.87 3.68
CA MET A 265 -19.18 9.14 3.68
C MET A 265 -19.79 9.05 5.08
N LEU A 266 -18.98 8.78 6.11
CA LEU A 266 -19.44 8.72 7.49
C LEU A 266 -19.90 10.10 8.00
N ALA A 267 -19.20 11.18 7.64
CA ALA A 267 -19.57 12.55 8.01
C ALA A 267 -20.92 12.96 7.36
N VAL A 268 -21.12 12.61 6.09
CA VAL A 268 -22.37 12.85 5.37
C VAL A 268 -23.51 12.00 5.91
N ALA A 269 -23.30 10.69 6.07
CA ALA A 269 -24.31 9.78 6.61
C ALA A 269 -24.72 10.11 8.06
N GLY A 270 -23.82 10.74 8.81
CA GLY A 270 -24.07 11.28 10.16
C GLY A 270 -24.76 12.65 10.17
N GLY A 271 -24.95 13.29 9.03
CA GLY A 271 -25.61 14.59 8.88
C GLY A 271 -24.76 15.80 9.26
N LEU A 272 -23.43 15.66 9.36
CA LEU A 272 -22.53 16.74 9.74
C LEU A 272 -22.13 17.63 8.55
N ALA A 273 -22.13 17.05 7.35
CA ALA A 273 -21.87 17.72 6.08
C ALA A 273 -22.85 17.21 5.02
N ARG A 274 -23.14 18.03 4.01
CA ARG A 274 -23.99 17.69 2.87
C ARG A 274 -23.18 17.35 1.63
N HIS A 275 -22.10 18.08 1.39
CA HIS A 275 -21.19 17.91 0.25
C HIS A 275 -19.73 18.00 0.72
N VAL A 276 -19.03 16.88 0.66
CA VAL A 276 -17.64 16.78 1.08
C VAL A 276 -16.73 16.64 -0.14
N LEU A 277 -15.82 17.59 -0.29
CA LEU A 277 -14.75 17.57 -1.28
C LEU A 277 -13.58 16.72 -0.78
N CYS A 278 -13.40 15.54 -1.37
CA CYS A 278 -12.29 14.63 -1.07
C CYS A 278 -11.22 14.76 -2.14
N TYR A 279 -9.94 14.85 -1.78
CA TYR A 279 -8.87 14.90 -2.78
C TYR A 279 -7.58 14.21 -2.35
N ARG A 280 -6.76 13.86 -3.35
CA ARG A 280 -5.43 13.27 -3.19
C ARG A 280 -4.46 13.88 -4.17
N THR A 281 -3.34 14.39 -3.67
CA THR A 281 -2.28 15.01 -4.48
C THR A 281 -0.97 14.24 -4.37
N VAL A 282 -0.42 13.87 -5.52
CA VAL A 282 0.97 13.41 -5.63
C VAL A 282 1.79 14.46 -6.37
N TRP A 283 3.03 14.63 -5.94
CA TRP A 283 4.01 15.55 -6.52
C TRP A 283 5.40 14.90 -6.52
N GLU A 284 5.41 13.58 -6.63
CA GLU A 284 6.58 12.76 -6.34
C GLU A 284 7.65 12.92 -7.42
N SER A 285 7.23 13.10 -8.67
CA SER A 285 8.16 13.12 -9.79
C SER A 285 8.93 14.43 -9.89
N THR A 286 8.30 15.57 -9.62
CA THR A 286 9.01 16.85 -9.43
C THR A 286 9.78 16.85 -8.12
N TYR A 287 9.21 16.39 -7.01
CA TYR A 287 9.91 16.33 -5.72
C TYR A 287 11.23 15.53 -5.83
N GLY A 288 11.17 14.37 -6.49
CA GLY A 288 12.35 13.54 -6.74
C GLY A 288 13.40 14.19 -7.66
N GLU A 289 13.00 15.09 -8.56
CA GLU A 289 13.93 15.86 -9.38
C GLU A 289 14.64 16.93 -8.56
N LEU A 290 13.88 17.66 -7.73
CA LEU A 290 14.39 18.69 -6.83
C LEU A 290 15.26 18.11 -5.70
N LEU A 291 15.08 16.84 -5.34
CA LEU A 291 16.03 16.14 -4.45
C LEU A 291 17.37 15.89 -5.14
N LYS A 292 17.37 15.53 -6.42
CA LYS A 292 18.60 15.20 -7.17
C LYS A 292 19.44 16.43 -7.45
N ASP A 293 18.80 17.55 -7.74
CA ASP A 293 19.51 18.82 -7.98
C ASP A 293 19.91 19.55 -6.68
N GLY A 294 19.43 19.08 -5.53
CA GLY A 294 19.75 19.61 -4.20
C GLY A 294 18.90 20.79 -3.76
N THR A 295 17.85 21.16 -4.52
CA THR A 295 16.88 22.20 -4.12
C THR A 295 16.09 21.79 -2.88
N ILE A 296 15.75 20.51 -2.78
CA ILE A 296 15.15 19.91 -1.58
C ILE A 296 16.22 19.04 -0.91
N VAL A 297 16.31 19.14 0.41
CA VAL A 297 17.22 18.32 1.22
C VAL A 297 16.38 17.49 2.19
N GLN A 298 16.57 16.18 2.15
CA GLN A 298 15.98 15.27 3.13
C GLN A 298 16.72 15.39 4.48
N PRO A 299 16.00 15.49 5.60
CA PRO A 299 16.61 15.40 6.91
C PRO A 299 17.34 14.07 7.08
N ALA A 300 18.60 14.13 7.53
CA ALA A 300 19.37 12.96 7.91
C ALA A 300 19.41 12.83 9.44
N GLY A 301 19.49 11.60 9.94
CA GLY A 301 19.66 11.37 11.38
C GLY A 301 19.07 10.05 11.85
N ARG A 302 18.74 10.02 13.14
CA ARG A 302 18.09 8.86 13.75
C ARG A 302 16.64 8.75 13.33
N THR A 303 16.14 7.53 13.26
CA THR A 303 14.77 7.23 12.87
C THR A 303 14.09 6.34 13.91
N PRO A 304 12.81 6.57 14.25
CA PRO A 304 12.04 5.65 15.09
C PRO A 304 11.67 4.35 14.35
N SER A 305 11.96 4.26 13.05
CA SER A 305 11.66 3.09 12.23
C SER A 305 12.56 1.88 12.55
N TRP A 306 11.94 0.71 12.60
CA TRP A 306 12.62 -0.59 12.69
C TRP A 306 13.10 -1.12 11.33
N LEU A 307 12.73 -0.48 10.23
CA LEU A 307 12.99 -0.93 8.85
C LEU A 307 14.11 -0.11 8.19
N VAL A 308 14.05 1.22 8.34
CA VAL A 308 14.96 2.16 7.69
C VAL A 308 16.43 1.91 8.02
N PRO A 309 16.82 1.56 9.28
CA PRO A 309 18.19 1.19 9.56
C PRO A 309 18.67 0.07 8.64
N PHE A 310 17.83 -0.89 8.28
CA PHE A 310 18.19 -2.02 7.41
C PHE A 310 18.14 -1.71 5.90
N GLY A 311 17.82 -0.47 5.52
CA GLY A 311 17.68 -0.06 4.13
C GLY A 311 16.32 -0.36 3.51
N ALA A 312 15.35 -0.82 4.32
CA ALA A 312 13.97 -1.06 3.91
C ALA A 312 13.16 0.25 3.91
N THR A 313 13.39 1.11 2.91
CA THR A 313 12.82 2.47 2.85
C THR A 313 11.67 2.65 1.87
N SER A 314 11.30 1.60 1.14
CA SER A 314 10.27 1.59 0.12
C SER A 314 9.34 0.42 0.36
N ALA A 315 8.04 0.62 0.14
CA ALA A 315 7.05 -0.47 0.17
C ALA A 315 7.40 -1.60 -0.84
N ALA A 316 8.16 -1.27 -1.89
CA ALA A 316 8.69 -2.24 -2.84
C ALA A 316 9.48 -3.36 -2.14
N HIS A 317 10.22 -3.06 -1.08
CA HIS A 317 11.04 -4.06 -0.38
C HIS A 317 10.18 -5.10 0.35
N THR A 318 9.08 -4.67 0.98
CA THR A 318 8.13 -5.57 1.64
C THR A 318 7.36 -6.37 0.60
N LEU A 319 6.84 -5.72 -0.43
CA LEU A 319 6.02 -6.38 -1.44
C LEU A 319 6.81 -7.34 -2.33
N ALA A 320 8.10 -7.09 -2.53
CA ALA A 320 8.97 -8.01 -3.24
C ALA A 320 9.17 -9.32 -2.46
N GLN A 321 9.27 -9.24 -1.13
CA GLN A 321 9.32 -10.40 -0.26
C GLN A 321 8.01 -11.19 -0.31
N ASN A 322 6.86 -10.50 -0.29
CA ASN A 322 5.55 -11.13 -0.47
C ASN A 322 5.45 -11.84 -1.82
N ALA A 323 5.95 -11.23 -2.90
CA ALA A 323 5.98 -11.86 -4.22
C ALA A 323 6.86 -13.12 -4.23
N GLN A 324 8.06 -13.09 -3.63
CA GLN A 324 8.91 -14.30 -3.54
C GLN A 324 8.22 -15.43 -2.78
N ARG A 325 7.53 -15.11 -1.69
CA ARG A 325 6.80 -16.11 -0.92
C ARG A 325 5.61 -16.68 -1.69
N HIS A 326 4.88 -15.84 -2.41
CA HIS A 326 3.81 -16.29 -3.30
C HIS A 326 4.34 -17.19 -4.43
N PHE A 327 5.52 -16.88 -4.96
CA PHE A 327 6.21 -17.73 -5.96
C PHE A 327 6.60 -19.08 -5.36
N HIS A 328 7.18 -19.07 -4.16
CA HIS A 328 7.58 -20.28 -3.45
C HIS A 328 6.39 -21.17 -3.09
N ARG A 329 5.30 -20.59 -2.59
CA ARG A 329 4.14 -21.34 -2.08
C ARG A 329 3.21 -21.84 -3.17
N TYR A 330 2.98 -21.03 -4.21
CA TYR A 330 1.94 -21.28 -5.21
C TYR A 330 2.49 -21.48 -6.63
N GLY A 331 3.79 -21.32 -6.85
CA GLY A 331 4.42 -21.54 -8.16
C GLY A 331 4.07 -20.48 -9.21
N THR A 332 3.50 -19.34 -8.79
CA THR A 332 3.43 -18.11 -9.58
C THR A 332 4.84 -17.60 -9.92
N THR A 333 4.94 -16.76 -10.95
CA THR A 333 6.24 -16.30 -11.45
C THR A 333 6.23 -14.81 -11.72
N LYS A 334 7.42 -14.27 -12.04
CA LYS A 334 7.52 -12.90 -12.56
C LYS A 334 6.66 -12.71 -13.82
N GLU A 335 6.55 -13.73 -14.67
CA GLU A 335 5.67 -13.69 -15.86
C GLU A 335 4.18 -13.56 -15.47
N THR A 336 3.74 -14.24 -14.40
CA THR A 336 2.38 -14.07 -13.85
C THR A 336 2.09 -12.60 -13.53
N LEU A 337 3.04 -11.91 -12.85
CA LEU A 337 2.91 -10.48 -12.55
C LEU A 337 2.94 -9.61 -13.81
N GLY A 338 3.71 -10.00 -14.83
CA GLY A 338 3.83 -9.31 -16.10
C GLY A 338 2.52 -9.14 -16.84
N TRP A 339 1.61 -10.13 -16.78
CA TRP A 339 0.30 -10.02 -17.43
C TRP A 339 -0.54 -8.85 -16.91
N ILE A 340 -0.42 -8.50 -15.63
CA ILE A 340 -1.07 -7.32 -15.04
C ILE A 340 -0.49 -6.05 -15.67
N ALA A 341 0.85 -5.94 -15.73
CA ALA A 341 1.52 -4.76 -16.27
C ALA A 341 1.25 -4.56 -17.78
N LEU A 342 1.23 -5.66 -18.55
CA LEU A 342 0.92 -5.63 -19.99
C LEU A 342 -0.53 -5.20 -20.24
N ASN A 343 -1.49 -5.78 -19.52
CA ASN A 343 -2.91 -5.42 -19.63
C ASN A 343 -3.13 -3.94 -19.34
N GLN A 344 -2.56 -3.46 -18.24
CA GLN A 344 -2.65 -2.05 -17.87
C GLN A 344 -2.00 -1.13 -18.90
N ARG A 345 -0.87 -1.51 -19.49
CA ARG A 345 -0.27 -0.72 -20.57
C ARG A 345 -1.17 -0.66 -21.81
N ALA A 346 -1.82 -1.76 -22.17
CA ALA A 346 -2.77 -1.80 -23.29
C ALA A 346 -3.95 -0.85 -23.04
N ASN A 347 -4.54 -0.91 -21.84
CA ASN A 347 -5.61 -0.02 -21.40
C ASN A 347 -5.18 1.46 -21.38
N ALA A 348 -3.97 1.75 -20.90
CA ALA A 348 -3.39 3.09 -20.92
C ALA A 348 -3.25 3.66 -22.34
N GLY A 349 -3.02 2.81 -23.35
CA GLY A 349 -2.97 3.22 -24.76
C GLY A 349 -4.25 3.95 -25.22
N LEU A 350 -5.40 3.52 -24.70
CA LEU A 350 -6.73 4.09 -24.96
C LEU A 350 -7.02 5.37 -24.15
N ASN A 351 -6.22 5.65 -23.12
CA ASN A 351 -6.42 6.78 -22.23
C ASN A 351 -5.44 7.92 -22.54
N PRO A 352 -5.90 9.07 -23.09
CA PRO A 352 -5.01 10.18 -23.42
C PRO A 352 -4.36 10.84 -22.20
N THR A 353 -4.89 10.61 -20.99
CA THR A 353 -4.35 11.18 -19.75
C THR A 353 -3.25 10.32 -19.10
N ALA A 354 -3.01 9.10 -19.62
CA ALA A 354 -2.00 8.21 -19.06
C ALA A 354 -0.57 8.65 -19.37
N VAL A 355 0.31 8.53 -18.37
CA VAL A 355 1.74 8.87 -18.51
C VAL A 355 2.46 7.96 -19.49
N TYR A 356 2.20 6.66 -19.46
CA TYR A 356 2.81 5.68 -20.35
C TYR A 356 1.76 4.97 -21.19
N ARG A 357 1.92 5.06 -22.50
CA ARG A 357 0.94 4.59 -23.49
C ARG A 357 1.55 3.68 -24.55
N ASP A 358 2.87 3.70 -24.70
CA ASP A 358 3.56 2.89 -25.70
C ASP A 358 3.39 1.40 -25.36
N PRO A 359 3.02 0.55 -26.34
CA PRO A 359 2.86 -0.89 -26.14
C PRO A 359 4.08 -1.53 -25.48
N MET A 360 3.84 -2.56 -24.67
CA MET A 360 4.87 -3.29 -23.93
C MET A 360 4.68 -4.78 -24.14
N THR A 361 5.76 -5.47 -24.52
CA THR A 361 5.78 -6.94 -24.64
C THR A 361 6.22 -7.60 -23.33
N MET A 362 6.04 -8.91 -23.21
CA MET A 362 6.53 -9.66 -22.04
C MET A 362 8.07 -9.61 -21.96
N ASP A 363 8.77 -9.62 -23.10
CA ASP A 363 10.22 -9.48 -23.15
C ASP A 363 10.67 -8.10 -22.63
N ASP A 364 9.96 -7.03 -22.98
CA ASP A 364 10.22 -5.69 -22.44
C ASP A 364 10.03 -5.66 -20.91
N TYR A 365 9.01 -6.35 -20.42
CA TYR A 365 8.70 -6.45 -18.99
C TYR A 365 9.77 -7.25 -18.22
N LEU A 366 10.10 -8.46 -18.70
CA LEU A 366 11.07 -9.34 -18.05
C LEU A 366 12.48 -8.76 -18.10
N GLY A 367 12.85 -8.13 -19.23
CA GLY A 367 14.13 -7.44 -19.46
C GLY A 367 14.23 -6.06 -18.81
N ALA A 368 13.18 -5.57 -18.15
CA ALA A 368 13.19 -4.28 -17.49
C ALA A 368 14.24 -4.22 -16.36
N ARG A 369 14.87 -3.05 -16.21
CA ARG A 369 15.91 -2.83 -15.20
C ARG A 369 15.44 -3.27 -13.79
N PRO A 370 16.24 -4.02 -13.02
CA PRO A 370 15.89 -4.38 -11.65
C PRO A 370 15.72 -3.16 -10.74
N ILE A 371 14.73 -3.26 -9.84
CA ILE A 371 14.50 -2.31 -8.74
C ILE A 371 14.85 -2.97 -7.41
N THR A 372 14.11 -4.02 -7.08
CA THR A 372 14.35 -4.86 -5.91
C THR A 372 13.79 -6.25 -6.19
N SER A 373 14.60 -7.32 -6.10
CA SER A 373 14.18 -8.64 -6.62
C SER A 373 12.93 -9.19 -5.90
N PRO A 374 11.89 -9.64 -6.63
CA PRO A 374 11.86 -9.96 -8.07
C PRO A 374 11.40 -8.80 -8.98
N PHE A 375 11.08 -7.65 -8.42
CA PHE A 375 10.51 -6.52 -9.15
C PHE A 375 11.52 -5.83 -10.08
N GLY A 376 11.09 -5.72 -11.34
CA GLY A 376 11.65 -4.80 -12.32
C GLY A 376 10.97 -3.43 -12.28
N LEU A 377 11.38 -2.54 -13.19
CA LEU A 377 10.81 -1.20 -13.30
C LEU A 377 9.29 -1.20 -13.49
N TYR A 378 8.79 -2.11 -14.34
CA TYR A 378 7.38 -2.15 -14.71
C TYR A 378 6.50 -2.93 -13.72
N ASP A 379 7.09 -3.45 -12.64
CA ASP A 379 6.36 -3.91 -11.46
C ASP A 379 5.99 -2.77 -10.52
N CYS A 380 6.63 -1.61 -10.67
CA CYS A 380 6.43 -0.44 -9.85
C CYS A 380 5.54 0.56 -10.59
N ASP A 381 4.60 1.15 -9.89
CA ASP A 381 3.82 2.26 -10.42
C ASP A 381 4.67 3.47 -10.82
N VAL A 382 4.08 4.34 -11.63
CA VAL A 382 4.77 5.47 -12.26
C VAL A 382 4.75 6.66 -11.31
N PRO A 383 5.91 7.14 -10.81
CA PRO A 383 5.95 8.39 -10.07
C PRO A 383 5.49 9.53 -10.99
N CYS A 384 4.44 10.23 -10.57
CA CYS A 384 3.85 11.34 -11.30
C CYS A 384 3.54 12.52 -10.37
N ASP A 385 3.17 13.64 -10.99
CA ASP A 385 2.56 14.78 -10.34
C ASP A 385 1.12 14.87 -10.85
N GLY A 386 0.18 15.12 -9.94
CA GLY A 386 -1.24 15.25 -10.26
C GLY A 386 -2.12 15.17 -9.01
N ALA A 387 -3.36 15.59 -9.16
CA ALA A 387 -4.38 15.46 -8.14
C ALA A 387 -5.67 14.89 -8.71
N VAL A 388 -6.39 14.13 -7.88
CA VAL A 388 -7.73 13.62 -8.18
C VAL A 388 -8.65 14.03 -7.02
N ALA A 389 -9.86 14.46 -7.34
CA ALA A 389 -10.88 14.86 -6.38
C ALA A 389 -12.23 14.18 -6.67
N VAL A 390 -12.99 13.92 -5.60
CA VAL A 390 -14.31 13.29 -5.62
C VAL A 390 -15.22 14.04 -4.66
N ILE A 391 -16.47 14.28 -5.05
CA ILE A 391 -17.51 14.83 -4.18
C ILE A 391 -18.35 13.68 -3.61
N VAL A 392 -18.39 13.58 -2.29
CA VAL A 392 -19.32 12.74 -1.56
C VAL A 392 -20.49 13.61 -1.11
N SER A 393 -21.70 13.29 -1.55
CA SER A 393 -22.90 14.05 -1.22
C SER A 393 -23.92 13.20 -0.47
N ALA A 394 -24.82 13.85 0.26
CA ALA A 394 -26.00 13.21 0.82
C ALA A 394 -26.85 12.62 -0.31
N ALA A 395 -27.31 11.38 -0.16
CA ALA A 395 -28.02 10.68 -1.22
C ALA A 395 -29.29 11.42 -1.67
N GLU A 396 -29.99 12.09 -0.75
CA GLU A 396 -31.20 12.85 -1.06
C GLU A 396 -30.97 14.07 -1.97
N THR A 397 -29.74 14.59 -2.07
CA THR A 397 -29.44 15.71 -2.98
C THR A 397 -29.10 15.25 -4.39
N ALA A 398 -28.79 13.96 -4.57
CA ALA A 398 -28.18 13.46 -5.79
C ALA A 398 -29.07 13.62 -7.05
N ALA A 399 -30.39 13.65 -6.87
CA ALA A 399 -31.35 13.85 -7.97
C ALA A 399 -31.35 15.28 -8.54
N ASP A 400 -30.88 16.26 -7.76
CA ASP A 400 -30.85 17.68 -8.14
C ASP A 400 -29.49 18.10 -8.75
N LEU A 401 -28.52 17.18 -8.80
CA LEU A 401 -27.17 17.45 -9.29
C LEU A 401 -27.03 17.13 -10.78
N ALA A 402 -26.01 17.74 -11.41
CA ALA A 402 -25.87 17.70 -12.87
C ALA A 402 -25.43 16.32 -13.40
N ALA A 403 -24.46 15.69 -12.74
CA ALA A 403 -23.92 14.40 -13.15
C ALA A 403 -24.70 13.23 -12.54
N ARG A 404 -24.76 12.12 -13.27
CA ARG A 404 -25.38 10.88 -12.79
C ARG A 404 -24.64 10.38 -11.53
N PRO A 405 -25.32 10.18 -10.40
CA PRO A 405 -24.65 9.72 -9.19
C PRO A 405 -24.18 8.27 -9.34
N VAL A 406 -23.10 7.94 -8.64
CA VAL A 406 -22.67 6.56 -8.39
C VAL A 406 -22.94 6.24 -6.93
N LEU A 407 -23.63 5.14 -6.69
CA LEU A 407 -24.00 4.68 -5.35
C LEU A 407 -22.90 3.80 -4.78
N VAL A 408 -22.80 3.75 -3.45
CA VAL A 408 -21.90 2.83 -2.75
C VAL A 408 -22.73 1.67 -2.22
N GLU A 409 -22.40 0.45 -2.63
CA GLU A 409 -23.10 -0.75 -2.19
C GLU A 409 -22.54 -1.27 -0.86
N ALA A 410 -21.21 -1.30 -0.73
CA ALA A 410 -20.53 -1.80 0.45
C ALA A 410 -19.11 -1.20 0.59
N VAL A 411 -18.65 -1.11 1.83
CA VAL A 411 -17.27 -0.67 2.17
C VAL A 411 -16.55 -1.73 3.00
N GLY A 412 -15.34 -2.08 2.59
CA GLY A 412 -14.40 -2.94 3.31
C GLY A 412 -13.28 -2.15 3.97
N THR A 413 -13.12 -2.25 5.29
CA THR A 413 -12.07 -1.54 6.06
C THR A 413 -11.49 -2.34 7.21
N GLN A 414 -12.00 -3.54 7.48
CA GLN A 414 -11.65 -4.24 8.70
C GLN A 414 -10.19 -4.70 8.67
N ILE A 415 -9.51 -4.42 9.77
CA ILE A 415 -8.17 -4.91 10.09
C ILE A 415 -8.34 -6.12 11.00
N ILE A 416 -7.76 -7.26 10.60
CA ILE A 416 -7.84 -8.51 11.36
C ILE A 416 -6.45 -8.87 11.90
N GLU A 417 -5.45 -8.78 11.03
CA GLU A 417 -4.02 -8.89 11.31
C GLU A 417 -3.47 -7.71 12.13
N ARG A 418 -2.25 -7.86 12.67
CA ARG A 418 -1.54 -6.71 13.27
C ARG A 418 -1.17 -5.73 12.17
N MET A 419 -1.25 -4.43 12.47
CA MET A 419 -0.76 -3.36 11.59
C MET A 419 0.77 -3.19 11.66
N ASP A 420 1.49 -4.31 11.63
CA ASP A 420 2.95 -4.36 11.68
C ASP A 420 3.43 -5.03 10.37
N TRP A 421 3.93 -4.21 9.42
CA TRP A 421 4.30 -4.68 8.08
C TRP A 421 5.40 -5.73 8.07
N ASP A 422 6.25 -5.75 9.11
CA ASP A 422 7.29 -6.76 9.24
C ASP A 422 6.94 -7.92 10.17
N GLN A 423 5.91 -7.82 11.01
CA GLN A 423 5.50 -8.93 11.88
C GLN A 423 4.35 -9.76 11.33
N SER A 424 3.32 -9.11 10.75
CA SER A 424 2.03 -9.75 10.48
C SER A 424 1.57 -9.62 9.04
N THR A 425 1.72 -8.45 8.42
CA THR A 425 1.22 -8.23 7.05
C THR A 425 2.11 -8.86 5.97
N LEU A 426 3.30 -9.34 6.36
CA LEU A 426 4.25 -10.00 5.44
C LEU A 426 3.83 -11.44 5.10
N THR A 427 3.12 -12.12 6.00
CA THR A 427 3.04 -13.58 5.92
C THR A 427 1.69 -14.14 5.57
N HIS A 428 0.60 -13.41 5.68
CA HIS A 428 -0.63 -13.90 5.06
C HIS A 428 -0.70 -13.45 3.59
N GLU A 429 -1.14 -14.37 2.74
CA GLU A 429 -1.40 -14.15 1.32
C GLU A 429 -2.83 -14.61 1.07
N PRO A 430 -3.72 -13.73 0.57
CA PRO A 430 -3.53 -12.31 0.23
C PRO A 430 -3.47 -11.35 1.42
N GLN A 431 -2.87 -10.17 1.24
CA GLN A 431 -2.65 -9.14 2.28
C GLN A 431 -3.88 -8.28 2.60
N VAL A 432 -5.00 -8.50 1.89
CA VAL A 432 -6.18 -7.62 1.90
C VAL A 432 -7.48 -8.36 2.26
N LEU A 433 -7.34 -9.55 2.86
CA LEU A 433 -8.45 -10.45 3.19
C LEU A 433 -9.44 -9.83 4.17
N GLY A 434 -8.98 -9.11 5.20
CA GLY A 434 -9.86 -8.50 6.19
C GLY A 434 -10.82 -7.48 5.58
N GLN A 435 -10.29 -6.63 4.70
CA GLN A 435 -11.06 -5.59 4.01
C GLN A 435 -12.00 -6.19 2.97
N ALA A 436 -11.53 -7.14 2.16
CA ALA A 436 -12.36 -7.83 1.18
C ALA A 436 -13.51 -8.60 1.83
N ALA A 437 -13.24 -9.40 2.85
CA ALA A 437 -14.26 -10.16 3.56
C ALA A 437 -15.24 -9.25 4.32
N HIS A 438 -14.78 -8.13 4.87
CA HIS A 438 -15.66 -7.12 5.45
C HIS A 438 -16.61 -6.51 4.41
N MET A 439 -16.12 -6.14 3.23
CA MET A 439 -16.98 -5.64 2.14
C MET A 439 -18.05 -6.67 1.75
N TRP A 440 -17.65 -7.93 1.49
CA TRP A 440 -18.59 -8.98 1.08
C TRP A 440 -19.63 -9.30 2.14
N SER A 441 -19.29 -9.14 3.43
CA SER A 441 -20.26 -9.34 4.52
C SER A 441 -21.41 -8.31 4.53
N ARG A 442 -21.28 -7.20 3.77
CA ARG A 442 -22.20 -6.06 3.78
C ARG A 442 -23.11 -5.98 2.54
N THR A 443 -23.03 -6.96 1.64
CA THR A 443 -23.84 -7.01 0.42
C THR A 443 -24.25 -8.42 0.06
N SER A 444 -25.32 -8.56 -0.72
CA SER A 444 -25.70 -9.82 -1.35
C SER A 444 -24.96 -10.09 -2.65
N LEU A 445 -24.29 -9.08 -3.23
CA LEU A 445 -23.49 -9.24 -4.46
C LEU A 445 -22.26 -10.10 -4.21
N ARG A 446 -21.79 -10.75 -5.27
CA ARG A 446 -20.67 -11.70 -5.27
C ARG A 446 -19.66 -11.35 -6.37
N PRO A 447 -18.47 -11.97 -6.39
CA PRO A 447 -17.43 -11.64 -7.37
C PRO A 447 -17.92 -11.72 -8.82
N GLU A 448 -18.81 -12.64 -9.14
CA GLU A 448 -19.45 -12.80 -10.46
C GLU A 448 -20.39 -11.65 -10.86
N ASP A 449 -20.83 -10.82 -9.91
CA ASP A 449 -21.67 -9.65 -10.18
C ASP A 449 -20.85 -8.40 -10.51
N VAL A 450 -19.52 -8.45 -10.47
CA VAL A 450 -18.64 -7.30 -10.73
C VAL A 450 -18.36 -7.17 -12.23
N ASP A 451 -18.72 -6.03 -12.82
CA ASP A 451 -18.54 -5.76 -14.25
C ASP A 451 -17.18 -5.10 -14.56
N VAL A 452 -16.61 -4.37 -13.61
CA VAL A 452 -15.32 -3.67 -13.77
C VAL A 452 -14.56 -3.62 -12.45
N ALA A 453 -13.26 -3.86 -12.48
CA ALA A 453 -12.40 -3.84 -11.30
C ALA A 453 -11.28 -2.81 -11.44
N GLU A 454 -11.24 -1.85 -10.54
CA GLU A 454 -10.19 -0.83 -10.45
C GLU A 454 -9.38 -1.07 -9.16
N LEU A 455 -8.43 -2.00 -9.25
CA LEU A 455 -7.70 -2.57 -8.12
C LEU A 455 -6.34 -1.90 -7.90
N TYR A 456 -6.02 -1.67 -6.63
CA TYR A 456 -4.77 -1.06 -6.21
C TYR A 456 -3.56 -1.85 -6.67
N ASP A 457 -2.74 -1.17 -7.46
CA ASP A 457 -1.66 -1.72 -8.26
C ASP A 457 -0.40 -0.87 -8.14
N GLY A 458 -0.16 -0.28 -6.95
CA GLY A 458 1.10 0.41 -6.70
C GLY A 458 2.32 -0.47 -6.99
N PHE A 459 2.12 -1.79 -6.88
CA PHE A 459 2.97 -2.81 -7.44
C PHE A 459 2.10 -3.92 -8.04
N THR A 460 2.61 -4.67 -9.01
CA THR A 460 1.90 -5.82 -9.62
C THR A 460 1.40 -6.82 -8.57
N MET A 461 2.21 -7.09 -7.53
CA MET A 461 1.83 -7.98 -6.42
C MET A 461 0.62 -7.46 -5.61
N ASN A 462 0.45 -6.14 -5.46
CA ASN A 462 -0.73 -5.59 -4.79
C ASN A 462 -2.00 -5.94 -5.56
N CYS A 463 -1.94 -5.82 -6.89
CA CYS A 463 -3.08 -6.10 -7.76
C CYS A 463 -3.43 -7.59 -7.71
N LEU A 464 -2.43 -8.47 -7.79
CA LEU A 464 -2.62 -9.93 -7.60
C LEU A 464 -3.28 -10.23 -6.24
N SER A 465 -2.79 -9.62 -5.16
CA SER A 465 -3.35 -9.76 -3.81
C SER A 465 -4.83 -9.37 -3.76
N TRP A 466 -5.24 -8.28 -4.43
CA TRP A 466 -6.65 -7.91 -4.55
C TRP A 466 -7.47 -8.86 -5.41
N ILE A 467 -6.91 -9.39 -6.49
CA ILE A 467 -7.61 -10.35 -7.37
C ILE A 467 -8.00 -11.60 -6.59
N GLU A 468 -7.06 -12.18 -5.86
CA GLU A 468 -7.30 -13.35 -5.01
C GLU A 468 -8.14 -12.99 -3.78
N GLY A 469 -7.85 -11.87 -3.13
CA GLY A 469 -8.51 -11.45 -1.90
C GLY A 469 -10.00 -11.15 -2.09
N LEU A 470 -10.38 -10.64 -3.26
CA LEU A 470 -11.78 -10.41 -3.63
C LEU A 470 -12.48 -11.68 -4.16
N GLY A 471 -11.74 -12.75 -4.45
CA GLY A 471 -12.28 -14.02 -4.90
C GLY A 471 -12.59 -14.08 -6.39
N PHE A 472 -11.91 -13.29 -7.23
CA PHE A 472 -12.02 -13.42 -8.69
C PHE A 472 -11.35 -14.72 -9.20
N CYS A 473 -10.37 -15.22 -8.45
CA CYS A 473 -9.86 -16.59 -8.51
C CYS A 473 -9.59 -17.10 -7.08
N GLY A 474 -9.32 -18.40 -6.93
CA GLY A 474 -8.87 -18.95 -5.65
C GLY A 474 -7.49 -18.43 -5.24
N ILE A 475 -7.20 -18.51 -3.93
CA ILE A 475 -5.88 -18.15 -3.38
C ILE A 475 -4.81 -19.08 -3.97
N GLY A 476 -3.79 -18.51 -4.59
CA GLY A 476 -2.75 -19.25 -5.30
C GLY A 476 -3.10 -19.71 -6.72
N GLU A 477 -4.32 -19.46 -7.21
CA GLU A 477 -4.77 -19.82 -8.57
C GLU A 477 -4.55 -18.68 -9.59
N SER A 478 -3.89 -17.60 -9.18
CA SER A 478 -3.63 -16.43 -10.02
C SER A 478 -2.75 -16.72 -11.23
N LYS A 479 -1.93 -17.77 -11.20
CA LYS A 479 -1.08 -18.18 -12.33
C LYS A 479 -1.93 -18.52 -13.55
N GLU A 480 -2.88 -19.43 -13.40
CA GLU A 480 -3.79 -19.85 -14.46
C GLU A 480 -4.78 -18.75 -14.80
N PHE A 481 -5.28 -18.02 -13.80
CA PHE A 481 -6.25 -16.95 -14.02
C PHE A 481 -5.68 -15.78 -14.86
N LEU A 482 -4.41 -15.43 -14.65
CA LEU A 482 -3.75 -14.32 -15.35
C LEU A 482 -3.10 -14.73 -16.67
N ASP A 483 -3.08 -16.02 -17.03
CA ASP A 483 -2.37 -16.50 -18.20
C ASP A 483 -2.83 -15.80 -19.50
N GLY A 484 -1.86 -15.23 -20.22
CA GLY A 484 -2.10 -14.45 -21.43
C GLY A 484 -2.85 -13.12 -21.20
N GLY A 485 -3.12 -12.72 -19.96
CA GLY A 485 -3.88 -11.51 -19.62
C GLY A 485 -5.35 -11.53 -20.06
N LYS A 486 -5.89 -12.69 -20.47
CA LYS A 486 -7.21 -12.78 -21.14
C LYS A 486 -8.36 -12.40 -20.21
N ASN A 487 -8.36 -12.96 -18.99
CA ASN A 487 -9.45 -12.74 -18.03
C ASN A 487 -9.52 -11.30 -17.51
N ILE A 488 -8.39 -10.58 -17.53
CA ILE A 488 -8.29 -9.20 -17.02
C ILE A 488 -8.32 -8.13 -18.12
N SER A 489 -8.39 -8.55 -19.39
CA SER A 489 -8.48 -7.65 -20.54
C SER A 489 -9.76 -6.82 -20.52
N LEU A 490 -9.82 -5.75 -21.30
CA LEU A 490 -11.01 -4.90 -21.40
C LEU A 490 -12.27 -5.67 -21.84
N GLN A 491 -12.12 -6.81 -22.54
CA GLN A 491 -13.20 -7.73 -22.93
C GLN A 491 -13.13 -9.06 -22.16
N GLY A 492 -12.33 -9.11 -21.10
CA GLY A 492 -12.12 -10.29 -20.28
C GLY A 492 -13.29 -10.54 -19.34
N GLN A 493 -13.12 -11.56 -18.50
CA GLN A 493 -14.09 -11.89 -17.46
C GLN A 493 -14.25 -10.75 -16.45
N ILE A 494 -13.14 -10.09 -16.08
CA ILE A 494 -13.11 -8.94 -15.15
C ILE A 494 -12.23 -7.85 -15.78
N PRO A 495 -12.80 -6.92 -16.55
CA PRO A 495 -12.07 -5.75 -17.05
C PRO A 495 -11.34 -5.02 -15.92
N LEU A 496 -10.00 -5.06 -15.97
CA LEU A 496 -9.13 -4.63 -14.88
C LEU A 496 -8.40 -3.35 -15.21
N ASN A 497 -8.47 -2.36 -14.31
CA ASN A 497 -7.73 -1.10 -14.35
C ASN A 497 -7.83 -0.44 -15.73
N THR A 498 -9.06 -0.14 -16.14
CA THR A 498 -9.43 0.21 -17.53
C THR A 498 -8.83 1.53 -18.02
N HIS A 499 -8.49 2.44 -17.10
CA HIS A 499 -7.71 3.67 -17.37
C HIS A 499 -6.20 3.46 -17.53
N GLY A 500 -5.71 2.24 -17.28
CA GLY A 500 -4.30 1.88 -17.34
C GLY A 500 -3.59 1.73 -16.00
N GLY A 501 -4.32 1.86 -14.88
CA GLY A 501 -3.79 1.60 -13.54
C GLY A 501 -2.64 2.53 -13.12
N GLN A 502 -2.16 2.39 -11.90
CA GLN A 502 -1.01 3.18 -11.43
C GLN A 502 0.29 2.78 -12.14
N LEU A 503 0.38 1.57 -12.72
CA LEU A 503 1.54 1.09 -13.48
C LEU A 503 1.74 1.81 -14.81
N SER A 504 0.72 2.45 -15.38
CA SER A 504 0.83 3.19 -16.65
C SER A 504 0.13 4.56 -16.67
N HIS A 505 -1.01 4.73 -16.01
CA HIS A 505 -1.70 6.03 -15.92
C HIS A 505 -0.92 7.02 -15.06
N GLY A 506 -0.42 6.56 -13.91
CA GLY A 506 0.29 7.38 -12.93
C GLY A 506 -0.13 7.03 -11.50
N ARG A 507 0.82 7.04 -10.57
CA ARG A 507 0.57 6.80 -9.14
C ARG A 507 -0.32 7.91 -8.57
N THR A 508 -1.61 7.66 -8.43
CA THR A 508 -2.57 8.58 -7.77
C THR A 508 -3.07 8.04 -6.42
N HIS A 509 -2.37 7.06 -5.86
CA HIS A 509 -2.72 6.37 -4.61
C HIS A 509 -4.19 5.91 -4.60
N GLY A 510 -4.63 5.25 -5.67
CA GLY A 510 -5.98 4.68 -5.75
C GLY A 510 -7.13 5.66 -6.00
N MET A 511 -6.91 6.98 -5.93
CA MET A 511 -7.98 7.94 -6.27
C MET A 511 -8.26 7.99 -7.77
N GLY A 512 -7.25 7.73 -8.63
CA GLY A 512 -7.47 7.53 -10.07
C GLY A 512 -8.30 6.28 -10.38
N LEU A 513 -8.15 5.22 -9.59
CA LEU A 513 -8.97 4.00 -9.67
C LEU A 513 -10.44 4.32 -9.36
N LEU A 514 -10.68 5.10 -8.30
CA LEU A 514 -12.03 5.55 -7.92
C LEU A 514 -12.64 6.45 -8.99
N HIS A 515 -11.87 7.41 -9.51
CA HIS A 515 -12.30 8.26 -10.62
C HIS A 515 -12.70 7.40 -11.83
N GLU A 516 -11.87 6.43 -12.23
CA GLU A 516 -12.17 5.57 -13.38
C GLU A 516 -13.42 4.73 -13.15
N ALA A 517 -13.60 4.11 -11.98
CA ALA A 517 -14.81 3.34 -11.71
C ALA A 517 -16.08 4.21 -11.80
N ILE A 518 -16.02 5.46 -11.32
CA ILE A 518 -17.16 6.38 -11.45
C ILE A 518 -17.43 6.69 -12.93
N VAL A 519 -16.39 6.97 -13.72
CA VAL A 519 -16.50 7.23 -15.16
C VAL A 519 -17.06 6.02 -15.92
N GLN A 520 -16.61 4.80 -15.61
CA GLN A 520 -17.10 3.56 -16.19
C GLN A 520 -18.59 3.32 -15.87
N LEU A 521 -18.99 3.48 -14.60
CA LEU A 521 -20.37 3.29 -14.15
C LEU A 521 -21.34 4.37 -14.66
N ARG A 522 -20.83 5.53 -15.05
CA ARG A 522 -21.61 6.57 -15.73
C ARG A 522 -21.79 6.32 -17.22
N GLY A 523 -20.86 5.59 -17.85
CA GLY A 523 -20.81 5.40 -19.30
C GLY A 523 -19.95 6.44 -20.02
N ASP A 524 -19.06 7.13 -19.30
CA ASP A 524 -18.30 8.30 -19.77
C ASP A 524 -16.85 7.97 -20.17
N ALA A 525 -16.47 6.68 -20.21
CA ALA A 525 -15.07 6.29 -20.36
C ALA A 525 -14.53 6.33 -21.81
N GLY A 526 -15.37 6.65 -22.80
CA GLY A 526 -14.97 6.73 -24.20
C GLY A 526 -14.47 5.39 -24.75
N ASP A 527 -13.32 5.39 -25.43
CA ASP A 527 -12.78 4.20 -26.11
C ASP A 527 -12.45 3.02 -25.17
N ARG A 528 -12.31 3.28 -23.87
CA ARG A 528 -12.05 2.27 -22.84
C ARG A 528 -13.31 1.86 -22.07
N GLN A 529 -14.50 2.24 -22.51
CA GLN A 529 -15.75 1.93 -21.83
C GLN A 529 -16.05 0.43 -21.82
N VAL A 530 -16.29 -0.11 -20.63
CA VAL A 530 -16.83 -1.46 -20.44
C VAL A 530 -18.32 -1.45 -20.77
N THR A 531 -18.75 -2.38 -21.61
CA THR A 531 -20.14 -2.52 -22.04
C THR A 531 -21.06 -2.77 -20.85
N ASP A 532 -22.11 -1.97 -20.73
CA ASP A 532 -23.19 -2.15 -19.74
C ASP A 532 -22.74 -2.26 -18.27
N ALA A 533 -21.60 -1.67 -17.89
CA ALA A 533 -21.12 -1.72 -16.51
C ALA A 533 -22.14 -1.16 -15.50
N ARG A 534 -22.50 -1.97 -14.49
CA ARG A 534 -23.45 -1.63 -13.41
C ARG A 534 -22.83 -1.74 -12.02
N VAL A 535 -21.87 -2.62 -11.83
CA VAL A 535 -21.18 -2.88 -10.56
C VAL A 535 -19.67 -2.75 -10.77
N GLY A 536 -19.06 -1.87 -10.00
CA GLY A 536 -17.61 -1.66 -10.03
C GLY A 536 -17.00 -1.89 -8.67
N VAL A 537 -15.84 -2.54 -8.59
CA VAL A 537 -15.06 -2.62 -7.35
C VAL A 537 -13.84 -1.70 -7.45
N VAL A 538 -13.55 -0.97 -6.37
CA VAL A 538 -12.39 -0.08 -6.28
C VAL A 538 -11.63 -0.36 -5.01
N SER A 539 -10.32 -0.60 -5.10
CA SER A 539 -9.48 -0.77 -3.91
C SER A 539 -8.40 0.29 -3.76
N SER A 540 -7.96 0.49 -2.52
CA SER A 540 -6.94 1.47 -2.16
C SER A 540 -6.00 0.91 -1.09
N GLY A 541 -4.69 0.95 -1.36
CA GLY A 541 -3.66 0.27 -0.57
C GLY A 541 -3.57 -1.22 -0.91
N GLY A 542 -2.37 -1.81 -0.84
CA GLY A 542 -2.13 -3.23 -1.14
C GLY A 542 -1.52 -4.02 0.03
N LEU A 543 -1.49 -3.39 1.20
CA LEU A 543 -1.14 -3.95 2.51
C LEU A 543 -2.15 -3.37 3.51
N THR A 544 -2.14 -3.86 4.74
CA THR A 544 -2.95 -3.29 5.81
C THR A 544 -2.26 -2.09 6.47
N PRO A 545 -2.94 -0.94 6.64
CA PRO A 545 -4.35 -0.70 6.33
C PRO A 545 -4.61 -0.42 4.84
N SER A 546 -5.70 -1.00 4.33
CA SER A 546 -6.26 -0.73 3.01
C SER A 546 -7.77 -0.49 3.11
N GLY A 547 -8.40 -0.21 1.97
CA GLY A 547 -9.85 -0.05 1.87
C GLY A 547 -10.37 -0.49 0.51
N VAL A 548 -11.63 -0.90 0.45
CA VAL A 548 -12.31 -1.28 -0.79
C VAL A 548 -13.75 -0.79 -0.79
N LEU A 549 -14.22 -0.34 -1.95
CA LEU A 549 -15.58 0.11 -2.21
C LEU A 549 -16.19 -0.76 -3.30
N LEU A 550 -17.39 -1.27 -3.06
CA LEU A 550 -18.25 -1.79 -4.11
C LEU A 550 -19.22 -0.68 -4.51
N LEU A 551 -19.24 -0.34 -5.78
CA LEU A 551 -19.99 0.78 -6.36
C LEU A 551 -21.07 0.27 -7.29
N ARG A 552 -22.18 1.01 -7.40
CA ARG A 552 -23.27 0.72 -8.34
C ARG A 552 -23.63 1.94 -9.16
N SER A 553 -23.90 1.74 -10.45
CA SER A 553 -24.56 2.76 -11.26
C SER A 553 -25.95 3.06 -10.68
N ALA A 554 -26.40 4.32 -10.74
CA ALA A 554 -27.74 4.71 -10.30
C ALA A 554 -28.84 4.36 -11.32
N GLY A 555 -28.76 3.18 -11.96
CA GLY A 555 -29.62 2.72 -13.06
C GLY A 555 -30.62 1.66 -12.66
#